data_AF-A0A162L8J6-F1
#
_entry.id   AF-A0A162L8J6-F1
#
_cell.length_a   1.000
_cell.length_b   1.000
_cell.length_c   1.000
_cell.angle_alpha   90.00
_cell.angle_beta   90.00
_cell.angle_gamma   90.00
#
_symmetry.space_group_name_H-M   'P 1'
#
loop_
_entity.id
_entity.type
_entity.pdbx_description
1 polymer ?
#
loop_
_entity_poly.entity_id
_entity_poly.type
_entity_poly.pdbx_seq_one_letter_code
_entity_poly.pdbx_strand_id
1 'polypeptide(L)' 'MKDKYYTFNRYLAMALSWCGYHFEKNIVNGGKPMYIFQRTEEFEKCLYELVETKKIYGNEF' A
#
# COMPACT_ATOMS: atom_id res chain seq x y z
N MET A 1 12.29 -15.07 0.48
CA MET A 1 12.06 -13.62 0.60
C MET A 1 10.56 -13.38 0.45
N LYS A 2 9.96 -12.45 1.19
CA LYS A 2 8.49 -12.28 1.19
C LYS A 2 8.06 -11.54 -0.08
N ASP A 3 7.59 -12.27 -1.07
CA ASP A 3 7.15 -11.77 -2.40
C ASP A 3 5.88 -10.91 -2.36
N LYS A 4 5.34 -10.65 -1.17
CA LYS A 4 4.09 -9.91 -0.98
C LYS A 4 4.26 -8.80 0.04
N TYR A 5 3.63 -7.67 -0.24
CA TYR A 5 3.46 -6.56 0.70
C TYR A 5 2.04 -6.60 1.28
N TYR A 6 1.94 -6.49 2.60
CA TYR A 6 0.67 -6.58 3.32
C TYR A 6 0.39 -5.26 4.03
N THR A 7 -0.82 -4.74 3.89
CA THR A 7 -1.27 -3.57 4.65
C THR A 7 -2.72 -3.72 5.09
N PHE A 8 -3.03 -3.20 6.27
CA PHE A 8 -4.41 -3.06 6.75
C PHE A 8 -4.95 -1.64 6.53
N ASN A 9 -4.12 -0.72 6.00
CA ASN A 9 -4.50 0.66 5.77
C ASN A 9 -5.20 0.78 4.41
N ARG A 10 -6.51 1.00 4.43
CA ARG A 10 -7.34 1.18 3.23
C ARG A 10 -6.83 2.34 2.36
N TYR A 11 -6.46 3.47 2.95
CA TYR A 11 -6.04 4.64 2.18
C TYR A 11 -4.73 4.41 1.46
N LEU A 12 -3.77 3.74 2.12
CA LEU A 12 -2.52 3.35 1.47
C LEU A 12 -2.78 2.36 0.32
N ALA A 13 -3.66 1.37 0.54
CA ALA A 13 -4.01 0.42 -0.52
C ALA A 13 -4.68 1.10 -1.72
N MET A 14 -5.58 2.05 -1.47
CA MET A 14 -6.21 2.84 -2.53
C MET A 14 -5.22 3.75 -3.26
N ALA A 15 -4.27 4.37 -2.54
CA ALA A 15 -3.23 5.20 -3.17
C ALA A 15 -2.33 4.38 -4.10
N LEU A 16 -1.87 3.22 -3.63
CA LEU A 16 -1.09 2.29 -4.46
C LEU A 16 -1.91 1.78 -5.65
N SER A 17 -3.21 1.54 -5.48
CA SER A 17 -4.10 1.17 -6.57
C SER A 17 -4.30 2.30 -7.59
N TRP A 18 -4.35 3.55 -7.13
CA TRP A 18 -4.38 4.71 -8.03
C TRP A 18 -3.09 4.84 -8.84
N CYS A 19 -1.94 4.45 -8.25
CA CYS A 19 -0.66 4.31 -8.95
C CYS A 19 -0.58 3.10 -9.89
N GLY A 20 -1.65 2.32 -10.06
CA GLY A 20 -1.72 1.20 -11.02
C GLY A 20 -1.42 -0.18 -10.45
N TYR A 21 -1.19 -0.32 -9.14
CA TYR A 21 -0.89 -1.62 -8.53
C TYR A 21 -2.16 -2.33 -8.05
N HIS A 22 -2.33 -3.59 -8.44
CA HIS A 22 -3.47 -4.39 -7.98
C HIS A 22 -3.19 -5.05 -6.63
N PHE A 23 -4.23 -5.11 -5.78
CA PHE A 23 -4.19 -5.86 -4.53
C PHE A 23 -5.29 -6.93 -4.46
N GLU A 24 -4.98 -8.02 -3.79
CA GLU A 24 -5.97 -8.96 -3.27
C GLU A 24 -6.50 -8.42 -1.93
N LYS A 25 -7.80 -8.58 -1.68
CA LYS A 25 -8.43 -8.21 -0.41
C LYS A 25 -8.90 -9.46 0.32
N ASN A 26 -8.30 -9.72 1.48
CA ASN A 26 -8.71 -10.79 2.39
C ASN A 26 -9.32 -10.21 3.66
N ILE A 27 -10.24 -10.95 4.28
CA ILE A 27 -10.76 -10.63 5.61
C ILE A 27 -10.03 -11.54 6.60
N VAL A 28 -9.29 -10.95 7.53
CA VAL A 28 -8.64 -11.71 8.62
C VAL A 28 -9.57 -11.83 9.83
N ASN A 29 -9.22 -12.72 10.77
CA ASN A 29 -9.96 -12.91 12.01
C ASN A 29 -10.26 -11.56 12.69
N GLY A 30 -11.53 -11.32 13.01
CA GLY A 30 -12.03 -10.05 13.53
C GLY A 30 -12.59 -9.10 12.46
N GLY A 31 -12.77 -9.55 11.21
CA GLY A 31 -13.47 -8.78 10.18
C GLY A 31 -12.63 -7.66 9.54
N LYS A 32 -11.35 -7.54 9.91
CA LYS A 32 -10.48 -6.47 9.41
C LYS A 32 -10.02 -6.79 7.98
N PRO A 33 -10.16 -5.86 7.01
CA PRO A 33 -9.65 -6.08 5.66
C PRO A 33 -8.12 -5.97 5.63
N MET A 34 -7.49 -6.95 5.00
CA MET A 34 -6.06 -7.00 4.68
C MET A 34 -5.90 -6.89 3.16
N TYR A 35 -5.05 -5.97 2.73
CA TYR A 35 -4.73 -5.71 1.33
C TYR A 35 -3.34 -6.26 1.04
N ILE A 36 -3.21 -7.02 -0.05
CA ILE A 36 -2.02 -7.78 -0.36
C ILE A 36 -1.57 -7.45 -1.79
N PHE A 37 -0.36 -6.93 -1.92
CA PHE A 37 0.25 -6.57 -3.20
C PHE A 37 1.37 -7.53 -3.55
N GLN A 38 1.59 -7.74 -4.84
CA GLN A 38 2.83 -8.35 -5.32
C GLN A 38 3.98 -7.38 -5.09
N ARG A 39 5.08 -7.87 -4.52
CA ARG A 39 6.28 -7.07 -4.26
C ARG A 39 7.20 -7.16 -5.47
N THR A 40 7.47 -6.03 -6.11
CA THR A 40 8.46 -5.84 -7.18
C THR A 40 9.35 -4.64 -6.84
N GLU A 41 10.46 -4.47 -7.55
CA GLU A 41 11.34 -3.31 -7.35
C GLU A 41 10.63 -1.99 -7.66
N GLU A 42 9.79 -1.96 -8.70
CA GLU A 42 9.00 -0.78 -9.06
C GLU A 42 7.96 -0.45 -8.00
N PHE A 43 7.30 -1.48 -7.45
CA PHE A 43 6.36 -1.32 -6.35
C PHE A 43 7.05 -0.72 -5.11
N GLU A 44 8.24 -1.20 -4.76
CA GLU A 44 9.00 -0.66 -3.63
C GLU A 44 9.39 0.80 -3.82
N LYS A 45 9.84 1.16 -5.02
CA LYS A 45 10.16 2.55 -5.37
C LYS A 45 8.93 3.45 -5.25
N CYS A 46 7.79 3.02 -5.80
CA CYS A 46 6.53 3.77 -5.69
C CYS A 46 6.08 3.92 -4.23
N LEU A 47 6.14 2.85 -3.43
CA LEU A 47 5.80 2.90 -2.02
C LEU A 47 6.70 3.90 -1.27
N TYR A 48 8.01 3.90 -1.56
CA TYR A 48 8.95 4.86 -0.99
C TYR A 48 8.60 6.30 -1.36
N GLU A 49 8.37 6.59 -2.65
CA GLU A 49 8.00 7.93 -3.12
C GLU A 49 6.68 8.43 -2.53
N LEU A 50 5.68 7.56 -2.35
CA LEU A 50 4.43 7.90 -1.68
C LEU A 50 4.65 8.29 -0.21
N VAL A 51 5.53 7.58 0.49
CA VAL A 51 5.89 7.90 1.87
C VAL A 51 6.63 9.23 1.96
N GLU A 52 7.58 9.50 1.07
CA GLU A 52 8.29 10.79 1.02
C GLU A 52 7.36 11.95 0.68
N THR A 53 6.47 11.76 -0.30
CA THR A 53 5.44 12.75 -0.65
C THR A 53 4.56 13.08 0.55
N LYS A 54 4.13 12.07 1.31
CA LYS A 54 3.37 12.29 2.55
C LYS A 54 4.15 13.05 3.61
N LYS A 55 5.46 12.83 3.75
CA LYS A 55 6.28 13.56 4.72
C LYS A 55 6.37 15.05 4.37
N ILE A 56 6.49 15.36 3.08
CA ILE A 56 6.62 16.73 2.59
C ILE A 56 5.29 17.47 2.72
N TYR A 57 4.19 16.89 2.22
CA TYR A 57 2.92 17.61 2.07
C TYR A 57 1.82 17.20 3.06
N GLY A 58 1.97 16.07 3.75
CA GLY A 58 0.91 15.48 4.57
C GLY A 58 0.62 16.19 5.89
N ASN A 59 1.39 17.24 6.23
CA ASN A 59 1.13 18.13 7.36
C ASN A 59 0.67 19.53 6.93
N GLU A 60 0.61 19.80 5.62
CA GLU A 60 0.22 21.11 5.08
C GLU A 60 -1.28 21.21 4.75
N PHE A 61 -1.99 20.08 4.76
CA PHE A 61 -3.43 19.96 4.47
C PHE A 61 -4.10 19.01 5.47
#